data_AF-A0A2V6HKM4-F1
#
_entry.id   AF-A0A2V6HKM4-F1
#
_cell.length_a   1.000
_cell.length_b   1.000
_cell.length_c   1.000
_cell.angle_alpha   90.00
_cell.angle_beta   90.00
_cell.angle_gamma   90.00
#
_symmetry.space_group_name_H-M   'P 1'
#
loop_
_entity.id
_entity.type
_entity.pdbx_description
1 polymer ?
#
loop_
_entity_poly.entity_id
_entity_poly.type
_entity_poly.pdbx_seq_one_letter_code
_entity_poly.pdbx_strand_id
1 'polypeptide(L)'
;MRTTKSRTSAFQKVGECLYHYSNGVYYARIKSDGKEIRRSLQTTDRQTANRELARFKQEQRQIDRSQGKLTLAELCDRYIKTVQHQTPKTATRKPASLRRSKSTGRSEALSKWRKSNRVKSTCG
;
A
#
# COMPACT_ATOMS: atom_id res chain seq x y z
N MET A 1 -11.01 -44.35 21.68
CA MET A 1 -10.52 -43.74 20.43
C MET A 1 -11.23 -42.40 20.23
N ARG A 2 -10.52 -41.26 20.21
CA ARG A 2 -11.14 -39.95 19.94
C ARG A 2 -11.12 -39.72 18.43
N THR A 3 -12.29 -39.77 17.79
CA THR A 3 -12.44 -39.40 16.38
C THR A 3 -12.35 -37.88 16.28
N THR A 4 -11.22 -37.36 15.81
CA THR A 4 -11.11 -35.93 15.47
C THR A 4 -11.92 -35.67 14.21
N LYS A 5 -13.20 -35.35 14.37
CA LYS A 5 -14.06 -34.81 13.32
C LYS A 5 -13.34 -33.58 12.75
N SER A 6 -12.70 -33.71 11.58
CA SER A 6 -12.08 -32.56 10.92
C SER A 6 -13.20 -31.60 10.60
N ARG A 7 -13.27 -30.46 11.31
CA ARG A 7 -14.12 -29.35 10.90
C ARG A 7 -13.70 -29.03 9.47
N THR A 8 -14.56 -29.30 8.50
CA THR A 8 -14.37 -28.96 7.09
C THR A 8 -14.12 -27.46 7.01
N SER A 9 -12.87 -27.04 7.14
CA SER A 9 -12.51 -25.65 7.02
C SER A 9 -12.76 -25.30 5.57
N ALA A 10 -13.63 -24.33 5.31
CA ALA A 10 -13.99 -23.90 3.96
C ALA A 10 -12.78 -23.53 3.08
N PHE A 11 -11.60 -23.32 3.69
CA PHE A 11 -10.31 -23.18 3.02
C PHE A 11 -9.55 -24.51 2.96
N GLN A 12 -9.42 -25.05 1.77
CA GLN A 12 -8.54 -26.18 1.47
C GLN A 12 -7.17 -25.65 1.03
N LYS A 13 -6.08 -26.15 1.63
CA LYS A 13 -4.72 -25.78 1.20
C LYS A 13 -4.40 -26.56 -0.08
N VAL A 14 -4.22 -25.85 -1.19
CA VAL A 14 -3.94 -26.45 -2.52
C VAL A 14 -2.47 -26.34 -2.90
N GLY A 15 -1.71 -25.46 -2.25
CA GLY A 15 -0.27 -25.34 -2.45
C GLY A 15 0.39 -24.44 -1.42
N GLU A 16 1.67 -24.15 -1.62
CA GLU A 16 2.40 -23.19 -0.79
C GLU A 16 1.82 -21.79 -0.96
N CYS A 17 1.30 -21.22 0.13
CA CYS A 17 0.59 -19.94 0.16
C CYS A 17 -0.70 -19.87 -0.68
N LEU A 18 -1.17 -20.97 -1.27
CA LEU A 18 -2.38 -21.03 -2.09
C LEU A 18 -3.47 -21.84 -1.41
N TYR A 19 -4.63 -21.22 -1.26
CA TYR A 19 -5.81 -21.79 -0.63
C TYR A 19 -6.98 -21.72 -1.60
N HIS A 20 -7.81 -22.74 -1.61
CA HIS A 20 -9.05 -22.80 -2.36
C HIS A 20 -10.21 -22.72 -1.39
N TYR A 21 -11.16 -21.84 -1.67
CA TYR A 21 -12.38 -21.75 -0.88
C TYR A 21 -13.50 -22.57 -1.53
N SER A 22 -14.45 -23.05 -0.75
CA SER A 22 -15.58 -23.85 -1.24
C SER A 22 -16.45 -23.16 -2.29
N ASN A 23 -16.31 -21.85 -2.48
CA ASN A 23 -16.96 -21.06 -3.53
C ASN A 23 -16.24 -21.13 -4.89
N GLY A 24 -15.16 -21.92 -5.02
CA GLY A 24 -14.37 -22.04 -6.25
C GLY A 24 -13.23 -21.01 -6.39
N VAL A 25 -13.14 -20.03 -5.49
CA VAL A 25 -12.17 -18.94 -5.62
C VAL A 25 -10.86 -19.28 -4.92
N TYR A 26 -9.75 -19.03 -5.60
CA TYR A 26 -8.42 -19.12 -5.02
C TYR A 26 -8.05 -17.89 -4.17
N TYR A 27 -7.32 -18.14 -3.10
CA TYR A 27 -6.82 -17.17 -2.14
C TYR A 27 -5.32 -17.33 -1.95
N ALA A 28 -4.61 -16.21 -1.92
CA ALA A 28 -3.23 -16.13 -1.49
C ALA A 28 -3.15 -15.83 0.02
N ARG A 29 -2.33 -16.60 0.74
CA ARG A 29 -2.04 -16.39 2.17
C ARG A 29 -0.53 -16.32 2.34
N ILE A 30 -0.02 -15.11 2.52
CA ILE A 30 1.42 -14.82 2.63
C ILE A 30 1.70 -14.19 3.99
N LYS A 31 2.74 -14.66 4.68
CA LYS A 31 3.25 -13.99 5.87
C LYS A 31 4.36 -13.03 5.46
N SER A 32 4.25 -11.77 5.86
CA SER A 32 5.27 -10.75 5.63
C SER A 32 5.37 -9.87 6.87
N ASP A 33 6.58 -9.73 7.40
CA ASP A 33 6.88 -8.89 8.58
C ASP A 33 5.99 -9.22 9.80
N GLY A 34 5.83 -10.51 10.10
CA GLY A 34 4.97 -11.00 11.19
C GLY A 34 3.46 -10.87 10.94
N LYS A 35 3.03 -10.16 9.88
CA LYS A 35 1.63 -9.99 9.51
C LYS A 35 1.22 -10.98 8.42
N GLU A 36 0.03 -11.54 8.57
CA GLU A 36 -0.55 -12.41 7.57
C GLU A 36 -1.45 -11.61 6.62
N ILE A 37 -1.14 -11.66 5.33
CA ILE A 37 -1.92 -11.02 4.29
C ILE A 37 -2.73 -12.09 3.56
N ARG A 38 -4.06 -11.94 3.62
CA ARG A 38 -5.03 -12.79 2.92
C ARG A 38 -5.63 -11.97 1.78
N ARG A 39 -5.46 -12.43 0.55
CA ARG A 39 -6.01 -11.75 -0.65
C ARG A 39 -6.71 -12.77 -1.53
N SER A 40 -7.92 -12.43 -2.00
CA SER A 40 -8.57 -13.21 -3.04
C SER A 40 -7.84 -13.01 -4.36
N LEU A 41 -7.63 -14.09 -5.11
CA LEU A 41 -7.09 -14.06 -6.47
C LEU A 41 -8.23 -13.98 -7.51
N GLN A 42 -9.48 -14.02 -7.06
CA GLN A 42 -10.71 -13.89 -7.87
C GLN A 42 -10.73 -14.78 -9.11
N THR A 43 -10.02 -15.90 -9.05
CA THR A 43 -9.88 -16.83 -10.16
C THR A 43 -10.29 -18.21 -9.68
N THR A 44 -10.83 -19.01 -10.61
CA THR A 44 -11.23 -20.42 -10.45
C THR A 44 -10.27 -21.39 -11.14
N ASP A 45 -9.38 -20.88 -12.00
CA ASP A 45 -8.34 -21.67 -12.66
C ASP A 45 -7.04 -21.72 -11.83
N ARG A 46 -6.49 -22.92 -11.65
CA ARG A 46 -5.27 -23.15 -10.87
C ARG A 46 -4.05 -22.51 -11.50
N GLN A 47 -3.93 -22.53 -12.83
CA GLN A 47 -2.76 -21.99 -13.51
C GLN A 47 -2.70 -20.47 -13.38
N THR A 48 -3.84 -19.81 -13.59
CA THR A 48 -3.99 -18.36 -13.41
C THR A 48 -3.79 -17.96 -11.95
N ALA A 49 -4.32 -18.73 -10.99
CA ALA A 49 -4.08 -18.50 -9.58
C ALA A 49 -2.58 -18.56 -9.21
N ASN A 50 -1.81 -19.49 -9.78
CA ASN A 50 -0.36 -19.55 -9.57
C ASN A 50 0.36 -18.34 -10.17
N ARG A 51 -0.04 -17.87 -11.35
CA ARG A 51 0.51 -16.66 -11.99
C ARG A 51 0.25 -15.41 -11.14
N GLU A 52 -1.00 -15.23 -10.69
CA GLU A 52 -1.37 -14.11 -9.83
C GLU A 52 -0.70 -14.19 -8.45
N LEU A 53 -0.50 -15.39 -7.90
CA LEU A 53 0.26 -15.57 -6.67
C LEU A 53 1.73 -15.20 -6.84
N ALA A 54 2.35 -15.53 -7.98
CA ALA A 54 3.72 -15.12 -8.28
C ALA A 54 3.83 -13.59 -8.43
N ARG A 55 2.91 -12.97 -9.16
CA ARG A 55 2.80 -11.51 -9.28
C ARG A 55 2.63 -10.85 -7.91
N PHE A 56 1.72 -11.37 -7.08
CA PHE A 56 1.48 -10.86 -5.74
C PHE A 56 2.73 -10.98 -4.86
N LYS A 57 3.46 -12.11 -4.92
CA LYS A 57 4.75 -12.26 -4.23
C LYS A 57 5.77 -11.21 -4.68
N GLN A 58 5.85 -10.91 -5.97
CA GLN A 58 6.76 -9.88 -6.50
C GLN A 58 6.37 -8.48 -6.02
N GLU A 59 5.09 -8.12 -6.08
CA GLU A 59 4.58 -6.85 -5.53
C GLU A 59 4.94 -6.71 -4.04
N GLN A 60 4.74 -7.77 -3.26
CA GLN A 60 5.07 -7.77 -1.84
C GLN A 60 6.57 -7.65 -1.54
N ARG A 61 7.44 -8.12 -2.45
CA ARG A 61 8.91 -7.97 -2.36
C ARG A 61 9.37 -6.55 -2.70
N GLN A 62 8.69 -5.87 -3.62
CA GLN A 62 9.01 -4.49 -3.99
C GLN A 62 8.62 -3.48 -2.91
N ILE A 63 7.62 -3.81 -2.08
CA ILE A 63 7.20 -2.95 -0.98
C ILE A 63 8.21 -3.04 0.17
N ASP A 64 9.09 -2.04 0.25
CA ASP A 64 9.93 -1.83 1.43
C ASP A 64 9.10 -1.24 2.58
N ARG A 65 8.65 -2.14 3.48
CA ARG A 65 7.83 -1.79 4.65
C ARG A 65 8.59 -0.96 5.69
N SER A 66 9.92 -1.01 5.69
CA SER A 66 10.74 -0.18 6.58
C SER A 66 10.58 1.32 6.27
N GLN A 67 10.22 1.64 5.03
CA GLN A 67 10.00 3.00 4.55
C GLN A 67 8.56 3.50 4.77
N GLY A 68 7.69 2.70 5.40
CA GLY A 68 6.29 3.08 5.64
C GLY A 68 6.12 4.29 6.58
N LYS A 69 7.15 4.64 7.35
CA LYS A 69 7.16 5.81 8.25
C LYS A 69 7.73 7.08 7.59
N LEU A 70 8.15 7.03 6.33
CA LEU A 70 8.67 8.22 5.67
C LEU A 70 7.61 9.29 5.56
N THR A 71 7.96 10.49 6.00
CA THR A 71 7.14 11.66 5.81
C THR A 71 7.15 12.07 4.33
N LEU A 72 6.08 12.73 3.89
CA LEU A 72 6.01 13.30 2.53
C LEU A 72 7.22 14.21 2.25
N ALA A 73 7.71 14.94 3.25
CA ALA A 73 8.88 15.82 3.12
C ALA A 73 10.15 15.02 2.77
N GLU A 74 10.42 13.93 3.49
CA GLU A 74 11.57 13.04 3.25
C GLU A 74 11.48 12.32 1.90
N LEU A 75 10.27 11.95 1.47
CA LEU A 75 10.05 11.38 0.13
C LEU A 75 10.40 12.38 -0.97
N CYS A 76 10.00 13.64 -0.79
CA CYS A 76 10.36 14.71 -1.73
C CYS A 76 11.88 14.91 -1.79
N ASP A 77 12.58 14.85 -0.65
CA ASP A 77 14.05 15.01 -0.61
C ASP A 77 14.78 13.85 -1.30
N ARG A 78 14.30 12.62 -1.15
CA ARG A 78 14.84 11.46 -1.88
C ARG A 78 14.60 11.57 -3.38
N TYR A 79 13.41 12.02 -3.79
CA TYR A 79 13.10 12.21 -5.20
C TYR A 79 13.96 13.30 -5.83
N ILE A 80 14.26 14.39 -5.12
CA ILE A 80 15.17 15.43 -5.61
C ILE A 80 16.56 14.84 -5.86
N LYS A 81 17.06 13.97 -4.98
CA LYS A 81 18.36 13.30 -5.14
C LYS A 81 18.42 12.40 -6.39
N THR A 82 17.36 11.69 -6.74
CA THR A 82 17.34 10.82 -7.93
C THR A 82 17.20 11.60 -9.24
N VAL A 83 16.58 12.78 -9.21
CA VAL A 83 16.35 13.64 -10.39
C VAL A 83 17.60 14.42 -10.81
N GLN A 84 18.64 14.50 -9.98
CA GLN A 84 19.88 15.22 -10.27
C GLN A 84 20.61 14.71 -11.53
N HIS A 85 20.43 13.44 -11.89
CA HIS A 85 21.06 12.85 -13.08
C HIS A 85 20.30 13.13 -14.39
N GLN A 86 19.15 13.80 -14.34
CA GLN A 86 18.35 14.11 -15.53
C GLN A 86 18.85 15.38 -16.23
N THR A 87 18.42 15.57 -17.47
CA THR A 87 18.77 16.76 -18.27
C THR A 87 18.52 18.06 -17.50
N PRO A 88 19.37 19.09 -17.65
CA PRO A 88 19.39 20.27 -16.77
C PRO A 88 18.06 21.06 -16.76
N LYS A 89 17.32 21.04 -17.88
CA LYS A 89 15.96 21.61 -17.98
C LYS A 89 14.91 20.88 -17.13
N THR A 90 15.10 19.57 -16.94
CA THR A 90 14.21 18.71 -16.15
C THR A 90 14.61 18.70 -14.68
N ALA A 91 15.91 18.72 -14.42
CA ALA A 91 16.51 18.77 -13.09
C ALA A 91 16.19 20.07 -12.34
N THR A 92 15.80 21.15 -13.01
CA THR A 92 15.39 22.42 -12.40
C THR A 92 13.88 22.52 -12.17
N ARG A 93 13.05 22.07 -13.12
CA ARG A 93 11.59 22.17 -13.05
C ARG A 93 10.95 21.29 -11.96
N LYS A 94 11.41 20.05 -11.82
CA LYS A 94 10.86 19.07 -10.85
C LYS A 94 11.10 19.47 -9.39
N PRO A 95 12.32 19.82 -8.93
CA PRO A 95 12.51 20.27 -7.55
C PRO A 95 11.74 21.56 -7.23
N ALA A 96 11.53 22.47 -8.19
CA ALA A 96 10.75 23.69 -7.97
C ALA A 96 9.27 23.40 -7.63
N SER A 97 8.62 22.47 -8.33
CA SER A 97 7.23 22.09 -8.03
C SER A 97 7.11 21.35 -6.69
N LEU A 98 8.06 20.46 -6.39
CA LEU A 98 8.11 19.76 -5.10
C LEU A 98 8.34 20.73 -3.92
N ARG A 99 9.19 21.74 -4.08
CA ARG A 99 9.38 22.80 -3.07
C ARG A 99 8.10 23.61 -2.82
N ARG A 100 7.31 23.88 -3.87
CA ARG A 100 6.00 24.52 -3.76
C ARG A 100 4.97 23.63 -3.06
N SER A 101 4.96 22.34 -3.34
CA SER A 101 4.10 21.38 -2.63
C SER A 101 4.45 21.27 -1.14
N LYS A 102 5.74 21.36 -0.77
CA LYS A 102 6.17 21.42 0.64
C LYS A 102 5.68 22.69 1.35
N SER A 103 5.66 23.84 0.69
CA SER A 103 5.22 25.11 1.31
C SER A 103 3.70 25.19 1.47
N THR A 104 2.93 24.63 0.55
CA THR A 104 1.45 24.61 0.63
C THR A 104 0.94 23.51 1.57
N GLY A 105 1.70 22.44 1.75
CA GLY A 105 1.38 21.33 2.64
C GLY A 105 1.46 21.72 4.12
N ARG A 106 0.29 21.83 4.75
CA ARG A 106 0.01 21.81 6.21
C ARG A 106 -0.13 23.17 6.92
N SER A 107 0.43 24.29 6.45
CA SER A 107 0.28 25.59 7.13
C SER A 107 -0.89 26.45 6.59
N GLU A 108 -1.05 26.52 5.27
CA GLU A 108 -2.01 27.45 4.66
C GLU A 108 -3.45 26.95 4.68
N ALA A 109 -3.68 25.66 4.37
CA ALA A 109 -5.03 25.08 4.35
C ALA A 109 -5.62 24.96 5.78
N LEU A 110 -4.81 24.53 6.75
CA LEU A 110 -5.22 24.43 8.16
C LEU A 110 -5.39 25.81 8.80
N SER A 111 -4.56 26.81 8.45
CA SER A 111 -4.75 28.18 8.95
C SER A 111 -5.96 28.88 8.30
N LYS A 112 -6.23 28.65 7.01
CA LYS A 112 -7.47 29.13 6.35
C LYS A 112 -8.71 28.50 6.97
N TRP A 113 -8.69 27.19 7.24
CA TRP A 113 -9.79 26.51 7.92
C TRP A 113 -9.99 27.03 9.35
N ARG A 114 -8.91 27.19 10.12
CA ARG A 114 -8.96 27.68 11.51
C ARG A 114 -9.35 29.17 11.62
N LYS A 115 -9.00 30.01 10.64
CA LYS A 115 -9.49 31.41 10.54
C LYS A 115 -10.98 31.46 10.18
N SER A 116 -11.42 30.63 9.24
CA SER A 116 -12.84 30.54 8.84
C SER A 116 -13.75 30.07 9.98
N ASN A 117 -13.29 29.12 10.81
CA ASN A 117 -14.06 28.64 11.97
C ASN A 117 -14.01 29.55 13.20
N ARG A 118 -13.04 30.47 13.31
CA ARG A 118 -12.96 31.43 14.43
C ARG A 118 -13.92 32.62 14.25
N VAL A 119 -14.23 33.00 13.01
CA VAL A 119 -15.13 34.14 12.71
C VAL A 119 -16.60 33.76 12.90
N LYS A 120 -16.94 32.46 12.92
CA LYS A 120 -18.33 31.97 13.08
C LYS A 120 -18.80 31.84 14.54
N SER A 121 -17.98 32.18 15.54
CA SER A 121 -18.32 32.00 16.96
C SER A 121 -18.44 33.31 17.76
N THR A 122 -18.50 34.48 17.12
CA THR A 122 -18.54 35.79 17.82
C THR A 122 -19.72 36.67 17.43
N CYS A 123 -20.80 36.09 16.91
CA CYS A 123 -22.08 36.77 16.79
C CYS A 123 -23.12 35.92 17.53
N GLY A 124 -23.20 36.13 18.84
CA GLY A 124 -24.36 35.82 19.68
C GLY A 124 -25.00 37.13 20.09
#